data_AF-A0A7J8TV88-F1
#
_entry.id   AF-A0A7J8TV88-F1
#
_cell.length_a   1.000
_cell.length_b   1.000
_cell.length_c   1.000
_cell.angle_alpha   90.00
_cell.angle_beta   90.00
_cell.angle_gamma   90.00
#
_symmetry.space_group_name_H-M   'P 1'
#
loop_
_entity.id
_entity.type
_entity.pdbx_description
1 polymer ?
#
loop_
_entity_poly.entity_id
_entity_poly.type
_entity_poly.pdbx_seq_one_letter_code
_entity_poly.pdbx_strand_id
1 'polypeptide(L)'
;MGRVIRAQRKGVGSVFKAHTYHRKGLARFRSLNFGERNGYLKGIVTDVIYDLGRGTPLARVVFRHPFRYSKQKELFVTAEGMYTRQFVYC
;
A
#
# COMPACT_ATOMS: atom_id res chain seq x y z
N MET A 1 25.56 -35.98 -14.01
CA MET A 1 25.27 -34.56 -13.70
C MET A 1 23.81 -34.27 -14.06
N GLY A 2 22.99 -33.83 -13.10
CA GLY A 2 21.54 -33.65 -13.29
C GLY A 2 21.16 -32.25 -13.81
N ARG A 3 19.97 -32.13 -14.42
CA ARG A 3 19.43 -30.84 -14.90
C ARG A 3 18.77 -30.07 -13.75
N VAL A 4 18.95 -28.75 -13.72
CA VAL A 4 18.30 -27.86 -12.74
C VAL A 4 16.78 -27.93 -12.86
N ILE A 5 16.10 -28.27 -11.76
CA ILE A 5 14.64 -28.43 -11.74
C ILE A 5 13.92 -27.08 -11.70
N ARG A 6 12.65 -27.06 -12.10
CA ARG A 6 11.82 -25.83 -12.14
C ARG A 6 11.80 -25.08 -10.81
N ALA A 7 11.77 -25.79 -9.68
CA ALA A 7 11.75 -25.17 -8.36
C ALA A 7 13.00 -24.31 -8.10
N GLN A 8 14.18 -24.83 -8.44
CA GLN A 8 15.46 -24.13 -8.30
C GLN A 8 15.55 -22.91 -9.23
N ARG A 9 14.92 -22.96 -10.42
CA ARG A 9 14.93 -21.85 -11.40
C ARG A 9 14.13 -20.62 -10.97
N LYS A 10 13.20 -20.74 -10.01
CA LYS A 10 12.35 -19.62 -9.57
C LYS A 10 13.10 -18.54 -8.79
N GLY A 11 14.19 -18.88 -8.10
CA GLY A 11 14.98 -17.94 -7.28
C GLY A 11 15.95 -17.05 -8.07
N VAL A 12 16.29 -17.42 -9.30
CA VAL A 12 17.33 -16.74 -10.11
C VAL A 12 16.86 -15.38 -10.65
N GLY A 13 15.55 -15.09 -10.63
CA GLY A 13 15.03 -13.82 -11.15
C GLY A 13 15.05 -13.72 -12.68
N SER A 14 14.90 -14.84 -13.39
CA SER A 14 14.71 -14.85 -14.85
C SER A 14 13.22 -14.71 -15.20
N VAL A 15 12.63 -15.73 -15.83
CA VAL A 15 11.24 -15.75 -16.34
C VAL A 15 10.16 -15.76 -15.25
N PHE A 16 10.52 -16.06 -14.00
CA PHE A 16 9.57 -16.19 -12.88
C PHE A 16 9.41 -14.90 -12.04
N LYS A 17 9.81 -13.75 -12.58
CA LYS A 17 9.62 -12.45 -11.93
C LYS A 17 8.13 -12.09 -11.86
N ALA A 18 7.76 -11.34 -10.83
CA ALA A 18 6.40 -10.81 -10.72
C ALA A 18 6.15 -9.75 -11.81
N HIS A 19 4.99 -9.81 -12.46
CA HIS A 19 4.52 -8.77 -13.37
C HIS A 19 3.93 -7.61 -12.57
N THR A 20 4.70 -6.53 -12.39
CA THR A 20 4.32 -5.41 -11.51
C THR A 20 4.02 -4.09 -12.23
N TYR A 21 4.07 -4.05 -13.57
CA TYR A 21 3.96 -2.81 -14.35
C TYR A 21 2.69 -1.99 -14.05
N HIS A 22 1.54 -2.65 -13.87
CA HIS A 22 0.28 -1.96 -13.55
C HIS A 22 -0.05 -1.85 -12.06
N ARG A 23 0.85 -2.31 -11.17
CA ARG A 23 0.62 -2.18 -9.72
C ARG A 23 0.72 -0.71 -9.32
N LYS A 24 -0.22 -0.25 -8.51
CA LYS A 24 -0.36 1.16 -8.09
C LYS A 24 0.65 1.55 -7.02
N GLY A 25 1.10 0.59 -6.22
CA GLY A 25 2.12 0.81 -5.21
C GLY A 25 2.07 -0.20 -4.08
N LEU A 26 2.89 0.04 -3.07
CA LEU A 26 2.92 -0.76 -1.85
C LEU A 26 1.74 -0.36 -0.97
N ALA A 27 0.89 -1.32 -0.63
CA ALA A 27 -0.12 -1.15 0.39
C ALA A 27 0.52 -1.38 1.76
N ARG A 28 0.66 -0.33 2.54
CA ARG A 28 1.29 -0.36 3.87
C ARG A 28 0.70 0.70 4.77
N PHE A 29 0.81 0.48 6.08
CA PHE A 29 0.61 1.56 7.04
C PHE A 29 1.68 2.64 6.83
N ARG A 30 1.36 3.86 7.23
CA ARG A 30 2.33 4.95 7.18
C ARG A 30 3.50 4.65 8.12
N SER A 31 4.59 5.40 7.94
CA SER A 31 5.69 5.35 8.91
C SER A 31 5.19 5.82 10.28
N LEU A 32 5.32 4.94 11.27
CA LEU A 32 4.99 5.23 12.66
C LEU A 32 5.76 6.48 13.12
N ASN A 33 5.03 7.48 13.61
CA ASN A 33 5.60 8.73 14.09
C ASN A 33 5.11 9.05 15.51
N PHE A 34 5.64 10.12 16.10
CA PHE A 34 5.28 10.55 17.45
C PHE A 34 3.76 10.78 17.62
N GLY A 35 3.11 11.29 16.57
CA GLY A 35 1.68 11.62 16.63
C GLY A 35 0.77 10.40 16.65
N GLU A 36 1.11 9.31 15.97
CA GLU A 36 0.37 8.03 16.10
C GLU A 36 0.72 7.28 17.38
N ARG A 37 1.97 7.41 17.88
CA ARG A 37 2.37 6.74 19.12
C ARG A 37 1.69 7.30 20.36
N ASN A 38 1.50 8.62 20.40
CA ASN A 38 1.00 9.33 21.59
C ASN A 38 -0.37 10.00 21.37
N GLY A 39 -1.00 9.77 20.22
CA GLY A 39 -2.24 10.44 19.85
C GLY A 39 -2.85 9.81 18.60
N TYR A 40 -3.46 10.64 17.75
CA TYR A 40 -4.02 10.21 16.48
C TYR A 40 -3.73 11.21 15.37
N LEU A 41 -3.68 10.73 14.13
CA LEU A 41 -3.68 11.52 12.92
C LEU A 41 -4.95 11.29 12.12
N LYS A 42 -5.61 12.40 11.80
CA LYS A 42 -6.78 12.40 10.92
C LYS A 42 -6.32 12.43 9.46
N GLY A 43 -6.65 11.37 8.72
CA GLY A 43 -6.53 11.27 7.28
C GLY A 43 -7.90 11.33 6.61
N ILE A 44 -7.92 11.63 5.31
CA ILE A 44 -9.13 11.56 4.49
C ILE A 44 -8.92 10.56 3.35
N VAL A 45 -9.88 9.64 3.16
CA VAL A 45 -9.92 8.76 2.00
C VAL A 45 -10.25 9.62 0.78
N THR A 46 -9.33 9.71 -0.16
CA THR A 46 -9.57 10.41 -1.42
C THR A 46 -10.28 9.52 -2.41
N ASP A 47 -9.76 8.31 -2.61
CA ASP A 47 -10.25 7.37 -3.61
C ASP A 47 -10.09 5.93 -3.13
N VAL A 48 -10.97 5.05 -3.63
CA VAL A 48 -10.84 3.59 -3.53
C VAL A 48 -10.51 3.09 -4.94
N ILE A 49 -9.33 2.50 -5.11
CA ILE A 49 -8.77 2.14 -6.42
C ILE A 49 -8.50 0.65 -6.53
N TYR A 50 -8.61 0.13 -7.75
CA TYR A 50 -8.18 -1.23 -8.09
C TYR A 50 -6.66 -1.31 -8.31
N ASP A 51 -6.04 -2.39 -7.85
CA ASP A 51 -4.61 -2.70 -8.00
C ASP A 51 -4.42 -4.07 -8.68
N LEU A 52 -3.70 -4.11 -9.80
CA LEU A 52 -3.60 -5.34 -10.60
C LEU A 52 -2.88 -6.46 -9.84
N GLY A 53 -3.51 -7.64 -9.82
CA GLY A 53 -2.97 -8.82 -9.13
C GLY A 53 -3.23 -8.81 -7.62
N ARG A 54 -4.16 -7.97 -7.15
CA ARG A 54 -4.68 -7.95 -5.78
C ARG A 54 -6.19 -8.20 -5.81
N GLY A 55 -6.69 -9.03 -4.90
CA GLY A 55 -8.13 -9.28 -4.74
C GLY A 55 -8.86 -8.16 -3.98
N THR A 56 -8.16 -7.45 -3.11
CA THR A 56 -8.69 -6.33 -2.30
C THR A 56 -8.37 -4.98 -2.95
N PRO A 57 -9.31 -4.02 -2.96
CA PRO A 57 -9.02 -2.66 -3.41
C PRO A 57 -8.07 -1.92 -2.46
N LEU A 58 -7.46 -0.84 -2.94
CA LEU A 58 -6.62 0.06 -2.15
C LEU A 58 -7.32 1.38 -1.88
N ALA A 59 -7.16 1.90 -0.67
CA ALA A 59 -7.65 3.21 -0.28
C ALA A 59 -6.50 4.21 -0.36
N ARG A 60 -6.65 5.26 -1.16
CA ARG A 60 -5.71 6.38 -1.19
C ARG A 60 -6.08 7.36 -0.10
N VAL A 61 -5.30 7.38 0.97
CA VAL A 61 -5.55 8.24 2.14
C VAL A 61 -4.56 9.39 2.14
N VAL A 62 -5.05 10.59 2.39
CA VAL A 62 -4.24 11.80 2.47
C VAL A 62 -4.19 12.29 3.91
N PHE A 63 -2.99 12.37 4.46
CA PHE A 63 -2.70 12.98 5.75
C PHE A 63 -2.02 14.32 5.59
N ARG A 64 -2.13 15.17 6.61
CA ARG A 64 -1.29 16.35 6.74
C ARG A 64 0.05 15.93 7.35
N HIS A 65 1.16 16.44 6.80
CA HIS A 65 2.47 16.20 7.38
C HIS A 65 2.59 16.97 8.72
N PRO A 66 3.07 16.35 9.81
CA PRO A 66 3.08 16.97 11.13
C PRO A 66 4.00 18.19 11.22
N PHE A 67 5.19 18.13 10.61
CA PHE A 67 6.22 19.18 10.74
C PHE A 67 6.35 20.14 9.56
N ARG A 68 5.70 19.85 8.43
CA ARG A 68 5.91 20.58 7.17
C ARG A 68 4.56 20.88 6.55
N TYR A 69 4.45 21.99 5.82
CA TYR A 69 3.27 22.29 5.03
C TYR A 69 3.24 21.39 3.77
N SER A 70 2.82 20.13 3.96
CA SER A 70 2.75 19.12 2.90
C SER A 70 1.63 18.12 3.19
N LYS A 71 1.17 17.44 2.14
CA LYS A 71 0.16 16.38 2.18
C LYS A 71 0.83 15.04 1.88
N GLN A 72 0.80 14.12 2.84
CA GLN A 72 1.31 12.75 2.67
C GLN A 72 0.21 11.87 2.08
N LYS A 73 0.44 11.38 0.86
CA LYS A 73 -0.46 10.45 0.17
C LYS A 73 0.04 9.03 0.43
N GLU A 74 -0.79 8.23 1.08
CA GLU A 74 -0.46 6.85 1.48
C GLU A 74 -1.51 5.90 0.89
N LEU A 75 -1.09 4.67 0.59
CA LEU A 75 -1.94 3.62 0.04
C LEU A 75 -2.20 2.56 1.12
N PHE A 76 -3.44 2.46 1.57
CA PHE A 76 -3.88 1.46 2.53
C PHE A 76 -4.61 0.33 1.83
N VAL A 77 -4.65 -0.82 2.50
CA VAL A 77 -5.63 -1.85 2.17
C VAL A 77 -7.00 -1.34 2.60
N THR A 78 -7.98 -1.46 1.72
CA THR A 78 -9.35 -1.01 2.02
C THR A 78 -10.03 -2.00 2.96
N ALA A 79 -10.66 -1.50 4.02
CA ALA A 79 -11.58 -2.26 4.85
C ALA A 79 -12.98 -2.23 4.22
N GLU A 80 -13.77 -3.28 4.41
CA GLU A 80 -15.16 -3.28 3.95
C GLU A 80 -15.95 -2.10 4.54
N GLY A 81 -16.78 -1.47 3.72
CA GLY A 81 -17.53 -0.27 4.10
C GLY A 81 -16.73 1.04 4.07
N MET A 82 -15.44 1.02 3.74
CA MET A 82 -14.70 2.27 3.50
C MET A 82 -15.24 3.01 2.28
N TYR A 83 -15.40 4.33 2.40
CA TYR A 83 -15.95 5.16 1.33
C TYR A 83 -15.12 6.43 1.09
N THR A 84 -15.28 7.03 -0.09
CA THR A 84 -14.59 8.28 -0.44
C THR A 84 -15.01 9.42 0.47
N ARG A 85 -14.06 10.28 0.86
CA ARG A 85 -14.20 11.36 1.85
C ARG A 85 -14.42 10.92 3.30
N GLN A 86 -14.35 9.62 3.59
CA GLN A 86 -14.33 9.14 4.96
C GLN A 86 -13.07 9.64 5.68
N PHE A 87 -13.22 9.99 6.97
CA PHE A 87 -12.07 10.25 7.82
C PHE A 87 -11.56 8.94 8.42
N VAL A 88 -10.25 8.74 8.31
CA VAL A 88 -9.53 7.61 8.91
C VAL A 88 -8.65 8.18 10.00
N TYR A 89 -8.65 7.53 11.16
CA TYR A 89 -7.86 7.90 12.31
C TYR A 89 -6.84 6.79 12.53
N CYS A 90 -5.57 7.17 12.57
CA CYS A 90 -4.44 6.28 12.84
C CYS A 90 -3.68 6.77 14.06
#